data_AF-A0A8D8CLT3-F1
#
_entry.id   AF-A0A8D8CLT3-F1
#
_cell.length_a   1.000
_cell.length_b   1.000
_cell.length_c   1.000
_cell.angle_alpha   90.00
_cell.angle_beta   90.00
_cell.angle_gamma   90.00
#
_symmetry.space_group_name_H-M   'P 1'
#
loop_
_entity.id
_entity.type
_entity.pdbx_description
1 polymer ?
#
loop_
_entity_poly.entity_id
_entity_poly.type
_entity_poly.pdbx_seq_one_letter_code
_entity_poly.pdbx_strand_id
1 'polypeptide(L)'
;MNQAEVVKLMSQLRIAIRPRHRNIKNVDGPEGRLDKLRKTVTALVKHERIELNYQRADEARGYAERLISDAIRYGDCHKQTMEMADYWLVEKQLVHKLFKVLSPRFEDCKVSATRMYKAPKD
;
A
#
# COMPACT_ATOMS: atom_id res chain seq x y z
N MET A 1 25.88 -15.56 -0.86
CA MET A 1 24.86 -14.57 -1.27
C MET A 1 25.47 -13.19 -1.10
N ASN A 2 25.69 -12.46 -2.19
CA ASN A 2 26.28 -11.13 -2.15
C ASN A 2 25.20 -10.10 -1.77
N GLN A 3 25.54 -9.05 -1.05
CA GLN A 3 24.60 -8.01 -0.59
C GLN A 3 23.83 -7.36 -1.77
N ALA A 4 24.45 -7.32 -2.96
CA ALA A 4 23.83 -6.85 -4.20
C ALA A 4 22.68 -7.74 -4.71
N GLU A 5 22.69 -9.04 -4.40
CA GLU A 5 21.63 -9.99 -4.80
C GLU A 5 20.41 -9.85 -3.89
N VAL A 6 20.62 -9.58 -2.60
CA VAL A 6 19.54 -9.41 -1.61
C VAL A 6 18.65 -8.21 -1.96
N VAL A 7 19.26 -7.13 -2.45
CA VAL A 7 18.52 -5.94 -2.90
C VAL A 7 17.59 -6.27 -4.08
N LYS A 8 17.96 -7.24 -4.92
CA LYS A 8 17.12 -7.76 -6.00
C LYS A 8 16.08 -8.78 -5.55
N LEU A 9 15.94 -9.06 -4.25
CA LEU A 9 14.91 -9.95 -3.72
C LEU A 9 13.73 -9.20 -3.08
N MET A 10 13.90 -7.92 -2.72
CA MET A 10 12.87 -7.14 -2.01
C MET A 10 12.41 -5.94 -2.83
N SER A 11 11.12 -5.59 -2.77
CA SER A 11 10.65 -4.33 -3.35
C SER A 11 11.21 -3.13 -2.60
N GLN A 12 11.83 -2.24 -3.36
CA GLN A 12 12.41 -1.00 -2.86
C GLN A 12 11.33 0.06 -2.79
N LEU A 13 10.91 0.39 -1.58
CA LEU A 13 9.92 1.44 -1.38
C LEU A 13 10.61 2.81 -1.36
N ARG A 14 10.05 3.74 -2.10
CA ARG A 14 10.58 5.11 -2.26
C ARG A 14 10.06 6.06 -1.18
N ILE A 15 9.65 5.50 -0.05
CA ILE A 15 9.24 6.22 1.14
C ILE A 15 9.95 5.62 2.36
N ALA A 16 10.22 6.44 3.37
CA ALA A 16 10.72 5.94 4.64
C ALA A 16 9.59 5.19 5.37
N ILE A 17 9.86 3.95 5.76
CA ILE A 17 8.91 3.11 6.51
C ILE A 17 9.46 2.92 7.90
N ARG A 18 8.57 3.05 8.88
CA ARG A 18 8.92 2.83 10.27
C ARG A 18 9.15 1.33 10.51
N PRO A 19 10.16 0.94 11.29
CA PRO A 19 10.41 -0.46 11.60
C PRO A 19 9.27 -1.08 12.43
N ARG A 20 8.56 -0.25 13.20
CA ARG A 20 7.41 -0.66 14.00
C ARG A 20 6.16 0.05 13.51
N HIS A 21 5.06 -0.71 13.48
CA HIS A 21 3.73 -0.19 13.22
C HIS A 21 3.34 0.87 14.26
N ARG A 22 2.47 1.81 13.88
CA ARG A 22 1.93 2.80 14.81
C ARG A 22 0.96 2.12 15.78
N ASN A 23 0.91 2.64 17.00
CA ASN A 23 -0.01 2.17 18.02
C ASN A 23 -1.39 2.80 17.82
N ILE A 24 -2.16 2.27 16.86
CA ILE A 24 -3.55 2.67 16.61
C ILE A 24 -4.45 1.74 17.39
N LYS A 25 -5.03 2.24 18.50
CA LYS A 25 -5.97 1.47 19.32
C LYS A 25 -7.22 1.08 18.49
N ASN A 26 -7.64 -0.16 18.64
CA ASN A 26 -8.88 -0.68 18.09
C ASN A 26 -9.54 -1.59 19.14
N VAL A 27 -10.87 -1.66 19.13
CA VAL A 27 -11.69 -2.50 20.02
C VAL A 27 -11.34 -3.97 19.81
N ASP A 28 -11.22 -4.41 18.56
CA ASP A 28 -10.87 -5.80 18.20
C ASP A 28 -9.35 -6.03 18.20
N GLY A 29 -8.58 -5.18 18.88
CA GLY A 29 -7.14 -5.33 19.02
C GLY A 29 -6.35 -5.24 17.69
N PRO A 30 -5.29 -6.05 17.53
CA PRO A 30 -4.43 -6.01 16.34
C PRO A 30 -5.15 -6.34 15.02
N GLU A 31 -6.10 -7.28 15.05
CA GLU A 31 -6.87 -7.69 13.87
C GLU A 31 -7.78 -6.57 13.39
N GLY A 32 -8.55 -5.97 14.30
CA GLY A 32 -9.39 -4.81 13.96
C GLY A 32 -8.58 -3.64 13.42
N ARG A 33 -7.34 -3.43 13.92
CA ARG A 33 -6.42 -2.43 13.34
C ARG A 33 -6.13 -2.74 11.87
N LEU A 34 -5.79 -3.99 11.53
CA LEU A 34 -5.54 -4.40 10.15
C LEU A 34 -6.78 -4.23 9.28
N ASP A 35 -7.96 -4.64 9.74
CA ASP A 35 -9.19 -4.46 8.97
C ASP A 35 -9.54 -3.00 8.69
N LYS A 36 -9.27 -2.11 9.65
CA LYS A 36 -9.42 -0.67 9.45
C LYS A 36 -8.45 -0.13 8.40
N LEU A 37 -7.21 -0.62 8.40
CA LEU A 37 -6.21 -0.26 7.39
C LEU A 37 -6.57 -0.82 6.02
N ARG A 38 -7.07 -2.05 5.92
CA ARG A 38 -7.55 -2.66 4.67
C ARG A 38 -8.67 -1.83 4.03
N LYS A 39 -9.66 -1.41 4.83
CA LYS A 39 -10.72 -0.48 4.38
C LYS A 39 -10.14 0.85 3.88
N THR A 40 -9.12 1.36 4.57
CA THR A 40 -8.45 2.62 4.20
C THR A 40 -7.67 2.50 2.89
N VAL A 41 -6.90 1.43 2.70
CA VAL A 41 -6.15 1.14 1.47
C VAL A 41 -7.10 0.91 0.30
N THR A 42 -8.18 0.15 0.54
CA THR A 42 -9.27 -0.05 -0.43
C THR A 42 -9.86 1.30 -0.88
N ALA A 43 -10.20 2.18 0.07
CA ALA A 43 -10.72 3.52 -0.24
C ALA A 43 -9.72 4.37 -1.03
N LEU A 44 -8.42 4.30 -0.68
CA LEU A 44 -7.36 5.00 -1.41
C LEU A 44 -7.24 4.51 -2.86
N VAL A 45 -7.27 3.19 -3.10
CA VAL A 45 -7.22 2.63 -4.46
C VAL A 45 -8.47 2.98 -5.26
N LYS A 46 -9.64 3.00 -4.60
CA LYS A 46 -10.92 3.36 -5.22
C LYS A 46 -10.97 4.82 -5.65
N HIS A 47 -10.77 5.72 -4.70
CA HIS A 47 -10.99 7.15 -4.86
C HIS A 47 -9.74 7.93 -5.29
N GLU A 48 -8.55 7.32 -5.23
CA GLU A 48 -7.23 7.89 -5.58
C GLU A 48 -6.79 9.09 -4.71
N ARG A 49 -7.70 9.66 -3.92
CA ARG A 49 -7.45 10.68 -2.90
C ARG A 49 -8.46 10.50 -1.76
N ILE A 50 -7.95 10.51 -0.53
CA ILE A 50 -8.76 10.45 0.70
C ILE A 50 -8.16 11.37 1.76
N GLU A 51 -9.00 11.83 2.68
CA GLU A 51 -8.59 12.68 3.81
C GLU A 51 -8.71 11.89 5.11
N LEU A 52 -7.66 11.94 5.93
CA LEU A 52 -7.51 11.08 7.10
C LEU A 52 -6.69 11.77 8.18
N ASN A 53 -6.86 11.30 9.41
CA ASN A 53 -5.93 11.62 10.50
C ASN A 53 -4.52 11.11 10.16
N TYR A 54 -3.52 11.95 10.40
CA TYR A 54 -2.12 11.73 10.04
C TYR A 54 -1.59 10.33 10.42
N GLN A 55 -1.88 9.84 11.63
CA GLN A 55 -1.40 8.54 12.08
C GLN A 55 -1.93 7.38 11.22
N ARG A 56 -3.21 7.46 10.81
CA ARG A 56 -3.82 6.45 9.94
C ARG A 56 -3.34 6.60 8.50
N ALA A 57 -3.21 7.84 8.02
CA ALA A 57 -2.73 8.14 6.68
C ALA A 57 -1.31 7.61 6.45
N ASP A 58 -0.38 7.93 7.35
CA ASP A 58 1.01 7.53 7.26
C ASP A 58 1.19 6.00 7.30
N GLU A 59 0.41 5.32 8.14
CA GLU A 59 0.46 3.87 8.24
C GLU A 59 -0.15 3.18 7.01
N ALA A 60 -1.32 3.64 6.55
CA ALA A 60 -1.95 3.12 5.34
C ALA A 60 -1.09 3.37 4.08
N ARG A 61 -0.35 4.49 4.05
CA ARG A 61 0.58 4.83 2.96
C ARG A 61 1.65 3.75 2.78
N GLY A 62 2.22 3.24 3.88
CA GLY A 62 3.21 2.16 3.83
C GLY A 62 2.70 0.90 3.13
N TYR A 63 1.49 0.46 3.50
CA TYR A 63 0.86 -0.71 2.90
C TYR A 63 0.46 -0.48 1.44
N ALA A 64 -0.06 0.70 1.09
CA ALA A 64 -0.43 1.03 -0.28
C ALA A 64 0.80 1.08 -1.21
N GLU A 65 1.90 1.70 -0.78
CA GLU A 65 3.16 1.71 -1.54
C GLU A 65 3.71 0.31 -1.74
N ARG A 66 3.68 -0.53 -0.70
CA ARG A 66 4.12 -1.93 -0.82
C ARG A 66 3.29 -2.69 -1.84
N LEU A 67 1.97 -2.57 -1.75
CA LEU A 67 1.05 -3.26 -2.65
C LEU A 67 1.26 -2.85 -4.12
N ILE A 68 1.41 -1.55 -4.39
CA ILE A 68 1.69 -1.05 -5.75
C ILE A 68 3.06 -1.53 -6.22
N SER A 69 4.09 -1.48 -5.37
CA SER A 69 5.44 -1.90 -5.76
C SER A 69 5.54 -3.39 -6.06
N ASP A 70 4.88 -4.24 -5.27
CA ASP A 70 4.84 -5.69 -5.53
C ASP A 70 4.01 -5.99 -6.81
N ALA A 71 2.96 -5.22 -7.08
CA ALA A 71 2.18 -5.32 -8.32
C ALA A 71 2.99 -4.93 -9.57
N ILE A 72 3.79 -3.86 -9.50
CA ILE A 72 4.70 -3.44 -10.59
C ILE A 72 5.78 -4.49 -10.82
N ARG A 73 6.38 -4.98 -9.75
CA ARG A 73 7.54 -5.86 -9.84
C ARG A 73 7.21 -7.25 -10.39
N TYR A 74 6.10 -7.83 -9.95
CA TYR A 74 5.79 -9.24 -10.19
C TYR A 74 4.62 -9.46 -11.16
N GLY A 75 3.75 -8.46 -11.34
CA GLY A 75 2.55 -8.60 -12.17
C GLY A 75 1.46 -9.45 -11.53
N ASP A 76 0.39 -9.68 -12.31
CA ASP A 76 -0.84 -10.38 -11.90
C ASP A 76 -0.74 -11.91 -11.92
N CYS A 77 0.21 -12.47 -12.69
CA CYS A 77 0.46 -13.92 -12.70
C CYS A 77 1.16 -14.43 -11.42
N HIS A 78 1.72 -13.54 -10.60
CA HIS A 78 2.43 -13.93 -9.39
C HIS A 78 1.46 -14.22 -8.24
N LYS A 79 1.38 -15.50 -7.85
CA LYS A 79 0.41 -16.00 -6.86
C LYS A 79 0.44 -15.22 -5.54
N GLN A 80 1.62 -14.99 -4.96
CA GLN A 80 1.75 -14.31 -3.68
C GLN A 80 1.32 -12.84 -3.77
N THR A 81 1.60 -12.18 -4.91
CA THR A 81 1.15 -10.78 -5.10
C THR A 81 -0.36 -10.72 -5.27
N MET A 82 -0.95 -11.68 -5.98
CA MET A 82 -2.39 -11.80 -6.12
C MET A 82 -3.08 -12.05 -4.78
N GLU A 83 -2.54 -12.94 -3.94
CA GLU A 83 -3.05 -13.20 -2.59
C GLU A 83 -2.95 -11.96 -1.69
N MET A 84 -1.86 -11.20 -1.78
CA MET A 84 -1.72 -9.93 -1.05
C MET A 84 -2.71 -8.87 -1.54
N ALA A 85 -2.91 -8.75 -2.86
CA ALA A 85 -3.91 -7.85 -3.42
C ALA A 85 -5.33 -8.24 -2.98
N ASP A 86 -5.66 -9.52 -3.02
CA ASP A 86 -6.95 -10.05 -2.58
C ASP A 86 -7.19 -9.77 -1.09
N TYR A 87 -6.18 -9.98 -0.24
CA TYR A 87 -6.29 -9.68 1.18
C TYR A 87 -6.49 -8.18 1.44
N TRP A 88 -5.66 -7.31 0.87
CA TRP A 88 -5.69 -5.87 1.16
C TRP A 88 -6.89 -5.14 0.56
N LEU A 89 -7.34 -5.56 -0.62
CA LEU A 89 -8.47 -4.95 -1.33
C LEU A 89 -9.75 -5.71 -1.01
N VAL A 90 -10.54 -5.14 -0.10
CA VAL A 90 -11.83 -5.72 0.30
C VAL A 90 -12.79 -5.76 -0.89
N GLU A 91 -12.76 -4.71 -1.71
CA GLU A 91 -13.50 -4.59 -2.96
C GLU A 91 -12.76 -5.27 -4.12
N LYS A 92 -13.20 -6.47 -4.51
CA LYS A 92 -12.46 -7.36 -5.43
C LYS A 92 -12.30 -6.80 -6.84
N GLN A 93 -13.24 -5.98 -7.31
CA GLN A 93 -13.12 -5.25 -8.56
C GLN A 93 -11.87 -4.35 -8.62
N LEU A 94 -11.37 -3.87 -7.46
CA LEU A 94 -10.20 -3.00 -7.41
C LEU A 94 -8.89 -3.75 -7.65
N VAL A 95 -8.87 -5.08 -7.53
CA VAL A 95 -7.70 -5.88 -7.89
C VAL A 95 -7.39 -5.72 -9.38
N HIS A 96 -8.41 -5.73 -10.23
CA HIS A 96 -8.24 -5.46 -11.66
C HIS A 96 -7.70 -4.04 -11.90
N LYS A 97 -8.25 -3.03 -11.21
CA LYS A 97 -7.76 -1.64 -11.27
C LYS A 97 -6.28 -1.54 -10.83
N LEU A 98 -5.88 -2.25 -9.79
CA LEU A 98 -4.50 -2.27 -9.31
C LEU A 98 -3.55 -2.72 -10.42
N PHE A 99 -3.80 -3.87 -11.05
CA PHE A 99 -2.88 -4.45 -12.03
C PHE A 99 -2.97 -3.82 -13.42
N LYS A 100 -4.16 -3.42 -13.88
CA LYS A 100 -4.34 -2.92 -15.24
C LYS A 100 -4.31 -1.41 -15.37
N VAL A 101 -4.49 -0.67 -14.27
CA VAL A 101 -4.53 0.80 -14.29
C VAL A 101 -3.40 1.40 -13.45
N LEU A 102 -3.29 1.04 -12.17
CA LEU A 102 -2.34 1.69 -11.27
C LEU A 102 -0.91 1.22 -11.49
N SER A 103 -0.69 -0.10 -11.63
CA SER A 103 0.65 -0.66 -11.83
C SER A 103 1.35 -0.09 -13.07
N PRO A 104 0.76 -0.12 -14.29
CA PRO A 104 1.40 0.46 -15.48
C PRO A 104 1.60 1.98 -15.37
N ARG A 105 0.67 2.70 -14.70
CA ARG A 105 0.78 4.15 -14.49
C ARG A 105 2.02 4.53 -13.69
N PHE A 106 2.43 3.69 -12.74
CA PHE A 106 3.51 3.99 -11.80
C PHE A 106 4.83 3.26 -12.11
N GLU A 107 4.89 2.43 -13.16
CA GLU A 107 6.06 1.66 -13.56
C GLU A 107 7.30 2.55 -13.76
N ASP A 108 7.17 3.59 -14.58
CA ASP A 108 8.26 4.53 -14.90
C ASP A 108 8.36 5.72 -13.94
N CYS A 109 7.48 5.81 -12.94
CA CYS A 109 7.62 6.87 -11.94
C CYS A 109 9.00 6.73 -11.29
N LYS A 110 9.68 7.85 -11.04
CA LYS A 110 10.97 7.88 -10.30
C LYS A 110 10.78 8.18 -8.81
N VAL A 111 9.58 8.60 -8.43
CA VAL A 111 9.16 8.97 -7.08
C VAL A 111 8.18 7.93 -6.52
N SER A 112 7.73 8.11 -5.29
CA SER A 112 6.68 7.26 -4.69
C SER A 112 5.34 7.39 -5.41
N ALA A 113 4.53 6.33 -5.38
CA ALA A 113 3.21 6.30 -6.02
C ALA A 113 2.19 7.21 -5.30
N THR A 114 2.43 7.50 -4.03
CA THR A 114 1.57 8.29 -3.15
C THR A 114 2.26 9.56 -2.69
N ARG A 115 1.46 10.60 -2.46
CA ARG A 115 1.88 11.84 -1.80
C ARG A 115 0.95 12.12 -0.62
N MET A 116 1.51 12.65 0.46
CA MET A 116 0.76 13.00 1.66
C MET A 116 0.97 14.48 1.96
N TYR A 117 -0.15 15.18 2.14
CA TYR A 117 -0.17 16.61 2.40
C TYR A 117 -0.97 16.89 3.67
N LYS A 118 -0.64 17.99 4.35
CA LYS A 118 -1.40 18.45 5.51
C LYS A 118 -2.59 19.25 5.00
N ALA A 119 -3.80 18.77 5.28
CA ALA A 119 -5.01 19.52 5.02
C ALA A 119 -5.11 20.73 5.98
N PRO A 120 -5.84 21.80 5.61
CA PRO A 120 -6.20 22.87 6.52
C PRO A 120 -6.83 22.31 7.80
N LYS A 121 -6.61 23.00 8.92
CA LYS A 121 -7.45 22.80 10.09
C LYS A 121 -8.65 23.71 9.88
N ASP A 122 -9.82 23.13 9.67
CA ASP A 122 -11.08 23.86 9.86
C ASP A 122 -11.18 24.33 11.32
#